data_AF-A0A2J4PGN0-F1
#
_entry.id   AF-A0A2J4PGN0-F1
#
_cell.length_a   1.000
_cell.length_b   1.000
_cell.length_c   1.000
_cell.angle_alpha   90.00
_cell.angle_beta   90.00
_cell.angle_gamma   90.00
#
_symmetry.space_group_name_H-M   'P 1'
#
loop_
_entity.id
_entity.type
_entity.pdbx_description
1 polymer ?
#
loop_
_entity_poly.entity_id
_entity_poly.type
_entity_poly.pdbx_seq_one_letter_code
_entity_poly.pdbx_strand_id
1 'polypeptide(L)'
;MSNTPIELKGSSFTLSVIHLHDANPEVIRQALEDKIAQAPAFLRHAPVVVNISSIEDDVDWRPLHEAIAATGLRIMGVSGCKLPRLKTEIDRAGIPLLTEGKEKITRQAAPE
;
A
#
# COMPACT_ATOMS: atom_id res chain seq x y z
N MET A 1 1.58 15.82 -37.10
CA MET A 1 0.75 15.29 -36.01
C MET A 1 0.78 13.77 -36.12
N SER A 2 1.44 13.07 -35.20
CA SER A 2 1.47 11.60 -35.22
C SER A 2 0.09 11.05 -34.85
N ASN A 3 -0.61 10.43 -35.79
CA ASN A 3 -1.87 9.70 -35.56
C ASN A 3 -1.60 8.33 -34.92
N THR A 4 -0.94 8.31 -33.77
CA THR A 4 -0.74 7.07 -32.99
C THR A 4 -1.94 6.86 -32.07
N PRO A 5 -2.55 5.66 -32.01
CA PRO A 5 -3.75 5.40 -31.21
C PRO A 5 -3.51 5.35 -29.70
N ILE A 6 -2.25 5.49 -29.26
CA ILE A 6 -1.84 5.45 -27.86
C ILE A 6 -0.81 6.54 -27.57
N GLU A 7 -0.83 7.02 -26.32
CA GLU A 7 0.20 7.89 -25.75
C GLU A 7 0.63 7.31 -24.40
N LEU A 8 1.94 7.22 -24.17
CA LEU A 8 2.51 6.84 -22.88
C LEU A 8 3.04 8.10 -22.18
N LYS A 9 2.43 8.49 -21.06
CA LYS A 9 2.84 9.65 -20.26
C LYS A 9 3.05 9.25 -18.81
N GLY A 10 4.13 9.75 -18.22
CA GLY A 10 4.28 9.76 -16.77
C GLY A 10 3.37 10.81 -16.15
N SER A 11 2.69 10.49 -15.06
CA SER A 11 1.87 11.42 -14.29
C SER A 11 2.00 11.11 -12.81
N SER A 12 1.91 12.15 -11.98
CA SER A 12 1.93 11.98 -10.52
C SER A 12 0.51 11.78 -10.02
N PHE A 13 0.31 10.73 -9.22
CA PHE A 13 -0.96 10.43 -8.56
C PHE A 13 -0.75 10.48 -7.04
N THR A 14 -1.74 11.01 -6.32
CA THR A 14 -1.78 10.91 -4.86
C THR A 14 -2.63 9.70 -4.51
N LEU A 15 -2.04 8.73 -3.80
CA LEU A 15 -2.71 7.50 -3.37
C LEU A 15 -2.72 7.44 -1.85
N SER A 16 -3.75 6.78 -1.30
CA SER A 16 -3.76 6.45 0.13
C SER A 16 -2.76 5.33 0.39
N VAL A 17 -1.93 5.49 1.42
CA VAL A 17 -0.93 4.49 1.82
C VAL A 17 -1.29 3.95 3.19
N ILE A 18 -1.38 2.63 3.30
CA ILE A 18 -1.55 1.92 4.57
C ILE A 18 -0.20 1.37 4.98
N HIS A 19 0.38 1.92 6.05
CA HIS A 19 1.59 1.40 6.65
C HIS A 19 1.23 0.24 7.60
N LEU A 20 1.70 -0.96 7.26
CA LEU A 20 1.59 -2.12 8.13
C LEU A 20 2.77 -2.16 9.09
N HIS A 21 2.46 -2.32 10.38
CA HIS A 21 3.44 -2.43 11.46
C HIS A 21 3.42 -3.81 12.13
N ASP A 22 2.59 -4.72 11.61
CA ASP A 22 2.45 -6.09 12.05
C ASP A 22 2.26 -6.96 10.79
N ALA A 23 2.50 -8.26 10.91
CA ALA A 23 2.37 -9.22 9.81
C ALA A 23 1.37 -10.36 10.10
N ASN A 24 0.73 -10.34 11.27
CA ASN A 24 -0.33 -11.28 11.61
C ASN A 24 -1.62 -10.91 10.85
N PRO A 25 -2.13 -11.79 9.98
CA PRO A 25 -3.29 -11.50 9.14
C PRO A 25 -4.54 -11.10 9.93
N GLU A 26 -4.82 -11.75 11.07
CA GLU A 26 -6.01 -11.46 11.87
C GLU A 26 -5.91 -10.11 12.57
N VAL A 27 -4.72 -9.77 13.08
CA VAL A 27 -4.46 -8.45 13.70
C VAL A 27 -4.62 -7.35 12.66
N ILE A 28 -4.06 -7.54 11.46
CA ILE A 28 -4.18 -6.57 10.36
C ILE A 28 -5.63 -6.42 9.91
N ARG A 29 -6.37 -7.54 9.72
CA ARG A 29 -7.78 -7.51 9.32
C ARG A 29 -8.61 -6.69 10.31
N GLN A 30 -8.51 -6.99 11.60
CA GLN A 30 -9.28 -6.29 12.63
C GLN A 30 -8.94 -4.79 12.67
N ALA A 31 -7.66 -4.44 12.64
CA ALA A 31 -7.23 -3.05 12.66
C ALA A 31 -7.72 -2.26 11.43
N LEU A 32 -7.77 -2.90 10.26
CA LEU A 32 -8.31 -2.30 9.05
C LEU A 32 -9.82 -2.11 9.12
N GLU A 33 -10.56 -3.13 9.59
CA GLU A 33 -12.02 -3.04 9.81
C GLU A 33 -12.36 -1.88 10.75
N ASP A 34 -11.62 -1.72 11.85
CA ASP A 34 -11.80 -0.63 12.80
C ASP A 34 -11.54 0.74 12.17
N LYS A 35 -10.46 0.89 11.39
CA LYS A 35 -10.17 2.14 10.67
C LYS A 35 -11.24 2.46 9.62
N ILE A 36 -11.72 1.45 8.90
CA ILE A 36 -12.80 1.63 7.91
C ILE A 36 -14.09 2.07 8.61
N ALA A 37 -14.42 1.51 9.77
CA ALA A 37 -15.59 1.91 10.55
C ALA A 37 -15.49 3.36 11.04
N GLN A 38 -14.29 3.83 11.41
CA GLN A 38 -14.04 5.21 11.82
C GLN A 38 -14.15 6.22 10.67
N ALA A 39 -13.70 5.84 9.46
CA ALA A 39 -13.70 6.72 8.29
C ALA A 39 -14.29 6.06 7.02
N PRO A 40 -15.59 5.69 7.01
CA PRO A 40 -16.16 4.90 5.91
C PRO A 40 -16.14 5.63 4.57
N ALA A 41 -16.31 6.96 4.58
CA ALA A 41 -16.31 7.79 3.37
C ALA A 41 -14.94 7.81 2.67
N PHE A 42 -13.85 7.56 3.41
CA PHE A 42 -12.49 7.56 2.88
C PHE A 42 -11.99 6.17 2.53
N LEU A 43 -12.39 5.16 3.29
CA LEU A 43 -11.75 3.84 3.24
C LEU A 43 -12.61 2.73 2.62
N ARG A 44 -13.94 2.89 2.51
CA ARG A 44 -14.76 1.88 1.83
C ARG A 44 -14.36 1.75 0.36
N HIS A 45 -13.92 0.55 -0.02
CA HIS A 45 -13.44 0.24 -1.38
C HIS A 45 -12.28 1.12 -1.86
N ALA A 46 -11.54 1.75 -0.95
CA ALA A 46 -10.48 2.67 -1.30
C ALA A 46 -9.34 1.96 -2.05
N PRO A 47 -8.83 2.57 -3.14
CA PRO A 47 -7.57 2.16 -3.73
C PRO A 47 -6.41 2.56 -2.82
N VAL A 48 -5.63 1.58 -2.38
CA VAL A 48 -4.55 1.77 -1.40
C VAL A 48 -3.25 1.16 -1.87
N VAL A 49 -2.15 1.81 -1.54
CA VAL A 49 -0.81 1.21 -1.54
C VAL A 49 -0.57 0.64 -0.15
N VAL A 50 -0.06 -0.59 -0.09
CA VAL A 50 0.28 -1.22 1.19
C VAL A 50 1.79 -1.09 1.40
N ASN A 51 2.20 -0.31 2.40
CA ASN A 51 3.58 -0.17 2.78
C ASN A 51 3.93 -1.22 3.85
N ILE A 52 4.95 -2.03 3.57
CA ILE A 52 5.45 -3.09 4.45
C ILE A 52 6.88 -2.84 4.92
N SER A 53 7.31 -1.57 4.96
CA SER A 53 8.69 -1.22 5.34
C SER A 53 9.06 -1.57 6.78
N SER A 54 8.06 -1.70 7.67
CA SER A 54 8.23 -2.14 9.07
C SER A 54 8.21 -3.65 9.25
N ILE A 55 7.90 -4.44 8.21
CA ILE A 55 7.94 -5.90 8.29
C ILE A 55 9.37 -6.36 8.02
N GLU A 56 10.02 -6.86 9.07
CA GLU A 56 11.43 -7.30 9.01
C GLU A 56 11.57 -8.82 8.93
N ASP A 57 10.56 -9.55 9.44
CA ASP A 57 10.54 -11.01 9.43
C ASP A 57 10.03 -11.58 8.11
N ASP A 58 10.44 -12.83 7.83
CA ASP A 58 9.94 -13.57 6.69
C ASP A 58 8.49 -14.00 6.92
N VAL A 59 7.58 -13.45 6.14
CA VAL A 59 6.13 -13.64 6.28
C VAL A 59 5.57 -14.20 4.98
N ASP A 60 4.50 -15.00 5.07
CA ASP A 60 3.78 -15.42 3.87
C ASP A 60 2.90 -14.26 3.38
N TRP A 61 3.14 -13.82 2.14
CA TRP A 61 2.35 -12.74 1.55
C TRP A 61 0.87 -13.10 1.40
N ARG A 62 0.55 -14.36 1.10
CA ARG A 62 -0.81 -14.73 0.68
C ARG A 62 -1.85 -14.53 1.81
N PRO A 63 -1.64 -15.02 3.04
CA PRO A 63 -2.57 -14.75 4.14
C PRO A 63 -2.74 -13.26 4.43
N LEU A 64 -1.65 -12.48 4.34
CA LEU A 64 -1.70 -11.04 4.58
C LEU A 64 -2.51 -10.32 3.50
N HIS A 65 -2.29 -10.67 2.23
CA HIS A 65 -3.05 -10.16 1.10
C HIS A 65 -4.55 -10.48 1.23
N GLU A 66 -4.91 -11.72 1.57
CA GLU A 66 -6.29 -12.15 1.77
C GLU A 66 -6.97 -11.38 2.91
N ALA A 67 -6.28 -11.18 4.04
CA ALA A 67 -6.78 -10.39 5.16
C ALA A 67 -7.08 -8.94 4.78
N ILE A 68 -6.21 -8.29 4.02
CA ILE A 68 -6.43 -6.91 3.55
C ILE A 68 -7.60 -6.88 2.55
N ALA A 69 -7.63 -7.79 1.58
CA ALA A 69 -8.68 -7.85 0.57
C ALA A 69 -10.07 -8.14 1.17
N ALA A 70 -10.15 -8.94 2.23
CA ALA A 70 -11.39 -9.26 2.94
C ALA A 70 -12.07 -8.02 3.55
N THR A 71 -11.32 -6.96 3.83
CA THR A 71 -11.86 -5.68 4.33
C THR A 71 -12.54 -4.84 3.23
N GLY A 72 -12.45 -5.27 1.98
CA GLY A 72 -13.00 -4.58 0.81
C GLY A 72 -12.08 -3.50 0.23
N LEU A 73 -10.90 -3.28 0.80
CA LEU A 73 -9.85 -2.41 0.24
C LEU A 73 -9.31 -2.97 -1.08
N ARG A 74 -8.84 -2.07 -1.97
CA ARG A 74 -8.28 -2.43 -3.27
C ARG A 74 -6.79 -2.15 -3.30
N ILE A 75 -5.98 -3.20 -3.29
CA ILE A 75 -4.52 -3.08 -3.30
C ILE A 75 -4.05 -2.66 -4.70
N MET A 76 -3.53 -1.45 -4.82
CA MET A 76 -2.97 -0.91 -6.06
C MET A 76 -1.49 -1.27 -6.25
N GLY A 77 -0.82 -1.64 -5.16
CA GLY A 77 0.59 -2.04 -5.16
C GLY A 77 1.14 -2.11 -3.74
N VAL A 78 2.36 -2.62 -3.64
CA VAL A 78 3.08 -2.75 -2.37
C VAL A 78 4.34 -1.90 -2.42
N SER A 79 4.61 -1.16 -1.35
CA SER A 79 5.80 -0.34 -1.20
C SER A 79 6.63 -0.77 0.01
N GLY A 80 7.90 -0.36 0.04
CA GLY A 80 8.76 -0.56 1.21
C GLY A 80 9.25 -2.00 1.43
N CYS A 81 8.95 -2.95 0.53
CA CYS A 81 9.42 -4.33 0.67
C CYS A 81 10.95 -4.42 0.65
N LYS A 82 11.56 -4.89 1.74
CA LYS A 82 13.01 -5.07 1.87
C LYS A 82 13.47 -6.50 1.55
N LEU A 83 12.58 -7.48 1.75
CA LEU A 83 12.90 -8.92 1.68
C LEU A 83 12.80 -9.46 0.24
N PRO A 84 13.86 -10.05 -0.35
CA PRO A 84 13.82 -10.56 -1.72
C PRO A 84 12.82 -11.70 -1.97
N ARG A 85 12.65 -12.60 -0.99
CA ARG A 85 11.64 -13.69 -1.06
C ARG A 85 10.25 -13.09 -1.18
N LEU A 86 9.91 -12.15 -0.29
CA LEU A 86 8.62 -11.50 -0.26
C LEU A 86 8.33 -10.70 -1.53
N LYS A 87 9.32 -9.98 -2.09
CA LYS A 87 9.20 -9.34 -3.41
C LYS A 87 8.77 -10.33 -4.48
N THR A 88 9.41 -11.50 -4.53
CA THR A 88 9.11 -12.54 -5.50
C THR A 88 7.68 -13.07 -5.35
N GLU A 89 7.18 -13.20 -4.12
CA GLU A 89 5.80 -13.63 -3.86
C GLU A 89 4.77 -12.59 -4.28
N ILE A 90 5.03 -11.31 -3.98
CA ILE A 90 4.19 -10.17 -4.39
C ILE A 90 4.14 -10.08 -5.92
N ASP A 91 5.28 -10.18 -6.60
CA ASP A 91 5.37 -10.13 -8.06
C ASP A 91 4.61 -11.31 -8.71
N ARG A 92 4.72 -12.51 -8.14
CA ARG A 92 3.98 -13.71 -8.61
C ARG A 92 2.46 -13.58 -8.40
N ALA A 93 2.03 -12.81 -7.41
CA ALA A 93 0.62 -12.49 -7.21
C ALA A 93 0.09 -11.45 -8.22
N GLY A 94 0.95 -10.89 -9.08
CA GLY A 94 0.58 -9.87 -10.06
C GLY A 94 0.41 -8.48 -9.45
N ILE A 95 0.96 -8.25 -8.26
CA ILE A 95 0.83 -6.98 -7.53
C ILE A 95 2.11 -6.17 -7.76
N PRO A 96 2.02 -4.91 -8.24
CA PRO A 96 3.20 -4.13 -8.55
C PRO A 96 3.92 -3.67 -7.27
N LEU A 97 5.24 -3.73 -7.30
CA LEU A 97 6.10 -3.07 -6.32
C LEU A 97 6.27 -1.58 -6.69
N LEU A 98 5.92 -0.71 -5.75
CA LEU A 98 5.89 0.74 -5.93
C LEU A 98 6.97 1.43 -5.09
N THR A 99 7.48 2.54 -5.62
CA THR A 99 8.35 3.47 -4.89
C THR A 99 7.53 4.68 -4.50
N GLU A 100 7.40 4.92 -3.20
CA GLU A 100 6.76 6.13 -2.70
C GLU A 100 7.60 7.37 -3.03
N GLY A 101 6.92 8.47 -3.34
CA GLY A 101 7.57 9.76 -3.48
C GLY A 101 8.20 10.20 -2.16
N LYS A 102 9.24 11.03 -2.23
CA LYS A 102 9.85 11.61 -1.02
C LYS A 102 8.80 12.43 -0.28
N GLU A 103 8.49 12.03 0.96
CA GLU A 103 7.73 12.86 1.87
C GLU A 103 8.49 14.18 2.03
N LYS A 104 7.84 15.31 1.70
CA LYS A 104 8.43 16.61 2.01
C LYS A 104 8.47 16.71 3.52
N ILE A 105 9.66 16.66 4.11
CA ILE A 105 9.88 16.94 5.52
C ILE A 105 9.29 18.32 5.79
N THR A 106 8.10 18.36 6.42
CA THR A 106 7.54 19.60 6.93
C THR A 106 8.46 20.06 8.04
N ARG A 107 9.28 21.09 7.77
CA ARG A 107 10.01 21.80 8.81
C ARG A 107 8.98 22.30 9.80
N GLN A 108 8.99 21.75 11.02
CA GLN A 108 8.25 22.34 12.13
C GLN A 108 8.74 23.78 12.29
N ALA A 109 7.81 24.74 12.22
CA ALA A 109 8.09 26.10 12.62
C ALA A 109 8.49 26.09 14.10
N ALA A 110 9.63 26.72 14.41
CA ALA A 110 10.10 26.85 15.78
C ALA A 110 9.06 27.63 16.62
N PRO A 111 8.82 27.28 17.89
CA PRO A 111 8.06 28.13 18.79
C PRO A 111 8.85 29.42 19.07
N GLU A 112 8.13 30.55 19.15
CA GLU A 112 8.65 31.84 19.63
C GLU A 112 9.11 31.78 21.10
#